data_AF-A0A162PIM8-F1
#
_entry.id   AF-A0A162PIM8-F1
#
_cell.length_a   1.000
_cell.length_b   1.000
_cell.length_c   1.000
_cell.angle_alpha   90.00
_cell.angle_beta   90.00
_cell.angle_gamma   90.00
#
_symmetry.space_group_name_H-M   'P 1'
#
loop_
_entity.id
_entity.type
_entity.pdbx_description
1 polymer ?
#
loop_
_entity_poly.entity_id
_entity_poly.type
_entity_poly.pdbx_seq_one_letter_code
_entity_poly.pdbx_strand_id
1 'polypeptide(L)'
;RISDSLSKGLGPEFLSKRPGPSGSFTYVEGWMLIDLANKVFGFDGWNSEIKSIAIDYMDELDGNRYNVSASAHVRVTLKDGTFHEDVGCGSVENMRMKSAALEKAAVTDGLKRALRLFGRVLGNCLYDQAFLR
;
A
#
# COMPACT_ATOMS: atom_id res chain seq x y z
N ARG A 1 5.35 -19.99 15.04
CA ARG A 1 4.51 -18.90 15.59
C ARG A 1 4.31 -17.75 14.60
N ILE A 2 5.32 -16.95 14.21
CA ILE A 2 5.15 -15.89 13.18
C ILE A 2 4.88 -16.52 11.79
N SER A 3 5.64 -17.56 11.42
CA SER A 3 5.47 -18.28 10.15
C SER A 3 4.05 -18.84 9.93
N ASP A 4 3.38 -19.29 11.01
CA ASP A 4 2.04 -19.89 10.93
C ASP A 4 0.94 -18.83 10.74
N SER A 5 1.18 -17.62 11.23
CA SER A 5 0.27 -16.48 11.04
C SER A 5 0.40 -15.91 9.63
N LEU A 6 1.62 -15.83 9.11
CA LEU A 6 1.91 -15.25 7.79
C LEU A 6 1.36 -16.07 6.62
N SER A 7 1.15 -17.39 6.78
CA SER A 7 0.61 -18.28 5.75
C SER A 7 -0.93 -18.17 5.59
N LYS A 8 -1.62 -17.55 6.54
CA LYS A 8 -3.09 -17.43 6.51
C LYS A 8 -3.53 -16.37 5.51
N GLY A 9 -4.62 -16.65 4.78
CA GLY A 9 -5.31 -15.64 3.99
C GLY A 9 -6.10 -14.68 4.88
N LEU A 10 -6.44 -13.51 4.33
CA LEU A 10 -7.35 -12.56 4.98
C LEU A 10 -8.77 -13.11 4.99
N GLY A 11 -9.49 -12.92 6.09
CA GLY A 11 -10.94 -13.14 6.12
C GLY A 11 -11.69 -12.09 5.28
N PRO A 12 -12.92 -12.38 4.81
CA PRO A 12 -13.73 -11.44 4.02
C PRO A 12 -13.96 -10.09 4.71
N GLU A 13 -13.97 -10.06 6.04
CA GLU A 13 -14.12 -8.87 6.87
C GLU A 13 -12.96 -7.86 6.70
N PHE A 14 -11.81 -8.32 6.20
CA PHE A 14 -10.65 -7.48 5.91
C PHE A 14 -10.60 -7.02 4.44
N LEU A 15 -11.60 -7.37 3.62
CA LEU A 15 -11.60 -7.11 2.18
C LEU A 15 -12.57 -5.99 1.84
N SER A 16 -12.08 -4.99 1.12
CA SER A 16 -12.89 -3.92 0.54
C SER A 16 -12.91 -4.05 -0.98
N LYS A 17 -13.96 -3.53 -1.62
CA LYS A 17 -14.12 -3.54 -3.08
C LYS A 17 -14.33 -2.12 -3.58
N ARG A 18 -13.65 -1.76 -4.65
CA ARG A 18 -13.89 -0.51 -5.39
C ARG A 18 -14.19 -0.80 -6.86
N PRO A 19 -15.01 0.02 -7.53
CA PRO A 19 -15.19 -0.06 -8.98
C PRO A 19 -13.86 0.11 -9.73
N GLY A 20 -13.73 -0.54 -10.87
CA GLY A 20 -12.57 -0.51 -11.75
C GLY A 20 -12.96 -0.79 -13.21
N PRO A 21 -12.03 -0.62 -14.17
CA PRO A 21 -12.33 -0.70 -15.61
C PRO A 21 -12.92 -2.05 -16.06
N SER A 22 -12.57 -3.14 -15.36
CA SER A 22 -13.00 -4.51 -15.69
C SER A 22 -13.81 -5.17 -14.58
N GLY A 23 -14.51 -4.39 -13.75
CA GLY A 23 -15.33 -4.89 -12.65
C GLY A 23 -14.98 -4.23 -11.33
N SER A 24 -14.82 -5.02 -10.26
CA SER A 24 -14.40 -4.51 -8.94
C SER A 24 -12.99 -4.96 -8.59
N PHE A 25 -12.17 -4.06 -8.06
CA PHE A 25 -10.89 -4.41 -7.45
C PHE A 25 -11.07 -4.68 -5.96
N THR A 26 -10.66 -5.87 -5.52
CA THR A 26 -10.56 -6.20 -4.10
C THR A 26 -9.25 -5.64 -3.55
N TYR A 27 -9.31 -4.97 -2.41
CA TYR A 27 -8.15 -4.39 -1.73
C TYR A 27 -8.31 -4.45 -0.20
N VAL A 28 -7.22 -4.20 0.52
CA VAL A 28 -7.21 -4.03 1.97
C VAL A 28 -6.90 -2.57 2.32
N GLU A 29 -7.64 -2.02 3.27
CA GLU A 29 -7.43 -0.65 3.75
C GLU A 29 -6.08 -0.50 4.46
N GLY A 30 -5.46 0.68 4.32
CA GLY A 30 -4.11 0.92 4.87
C GLY A 30 -4.04 0.78 6.39
N TRP A 31 -5.03 1.31 7.11
CA TRP A 31 -5.09 1.20 8.58
C TRP A 31 -5.15 -0.25 9.05
N MET A 32 -5.82 -1.11 8.28
CA MET A 32 -6.01 -2.51 8.63
C MET A 32 -4.73 -3.32 8.47
N LEU A 33 -3.91 -2.99 7.47
CA LEU A 33 -2.57 -3.57 7.34
C LEU A 33 -1.62 -3.13 8.46
N ILE A 34 -1.74 -1.89 8.95
CA ILE A 34 -0.98 -1.43 10.13
C ILE A 34 -1.39 -2.24 11.37
N ASP A 35 -2.69 -2.44 11.60
CA ASP A 35 -3.18 -3.26 12.71
C ASP A 35 -2.74 -4.72 12.59
N LEU A 36 -2.75 -5.28 11.38
CA LEU A 36 -2.26 -6.64 11.13
C LEU A 36 -0.75 -6.75 11.38
N ALA A 37 0.04 -5.78 10.93
CA ALA A 37 1.48 -5.73 11.20
C ALA A 37 1.74 -5.64 12.71
N ASN A 38 1.01 -4.79 13.44
CA ASN A 38 1.10 -4.70 14.90
C ASN A 38 0.69 -6.01 15.60
N LYS A 39 -0.30 -6.73 15.08
CA LYS A 39 -0.71 -8.05 15.62
C LYS A 39 0.30 -9.16 15.34
N VAL A 40 0.94 -9.13 14.16
CA VAL A 40 1.87 -10.20 13.71
C VAL A 40 3.28 -9.99 14.28
N PHE A 41 3.79 -8.76 14.21
CA PHE A 41 5.16 -8.43 14.61
C PHE A 41 5.26 -7.84 16.01
N GLY A 42 4.16 -7.31 16.57
CA GLY A 42 4.18 -6.45 17.75
C GLY A 42 4.40 -4.99 17.38
N PHE A 43 3.88 -4.06 18.20
CA PHE A 43 3.99 -2.62 17.91
C PHE A 43 5.45 -2.12 17.85
N ASP A 44 6.37 -2.79 18.53
CA ASP A 44 7.82 -2.54 18.54
C ASP A 44 8.61 -3.49 17.63
N GLY A 45 7.92 -4.38 16.92
CA GLY A 45 8.52 -5.45 16.12
C GLY A 45 8.83 -5.05 14.68
N TRP A 46 8.35 -3.89 14.23
CA TRP A 46 8.54 -3.39 12.88
C TRP A 46 8.59 -1.86 12.85
N ASN A 47 9.20 -1.31 11.81
CA ASN A 47 9.14 0.10 11.46
C ASN A 47 8.98 0.26 9.95
N SER A 48 8.59 1.47 9.52
CA SER A 48 8.55 1.86 8.12
C SER A 48 9.29 3.17 7.89
N GLU A 49 10.00 3.27 6.77
CA GLU A 49 10.77 4.44 6.36
C GLU A 49 10.38 4.83 4.93
N ILE A 50 10.14 6.13 4.69
CA ILE A 50 9.99 6.67 3.34
C ILE A 50 11.40 6.99 2.83
N LYS A 51 11.88 6.23 1.85
CA LYS A 51 13.23 6.39 1.28
C LYS A 51 13.28 7.58 0.31
N SER A 52 12.25 7.74 -0.50
CA SER A 52 12.13 8.85 -1.46
C SER A 52 10.69 9.02 -1.91
N ILE A 53 10.34 10.25 -2.29
CA ILE A 53 9.10 10.58 -3.00
C ILE A 53 9.50 11.31 -4.29
N ALA A 54 8.95 10.90 -5.42
CA ALA A 54 9.18 11.50 -6.72
C ALA A 54 7.84 11.89 -7.36
N ILE A 55 7.83 13.01 -8.08
CA ILE A 55 6.74 13.33 -9.01
C ILE A 55 7.13 12.74 -10.35
N ASP A 56 6.39 11.72 -10.78
CA ASP A 56 6.69 10.98 -12.02
C ASP A 56 6.17 11.75 -13.23
N TYR A 57 5.02 12.42 -13.06
CA TYR A 57 4.36 13.19 -14.10
C TYR A 57 3.56 14.35 -13.50
N MET A 58 3.58 15.49 -14.17
CA MET A 58 2.74 16.66 -13.86
C MET A 58 2.36 17.35 -15.16
N ASP A 59 1.10 17.23 -15.56
CA ASP A 59 0.51 17.93 -16.70
C ASP A 59 -0.28 19.14 -16.25
N GLU A 60 -0.28 20.20 -17.05
CA GLU A 60 -1.12 21.37 -16.83
C GLU A 60 -2.24 21.40 -17.89
N LEU A 61 -3.49 21.41 -17.44
CA LEU A 61 -4.66 21.38 -18.33
C LEU A 61 -5.10 22.79 -18.75
N ASP A 62 -5.44 23.66 -17.78
CA ASP A 62 -6.11 24.96 -18.02
C ASP A 62 -5.55 26.10 -17.14
N GLY A 63 -4.22 26.29 -17.08
CA GLY A 63 -3.59 27.43 -16.38
C GLY A 63 -3.59 27.34 -14.84
N ASN A 64 -4.42 26.47 -14.26
CA ASN A 64 -4.52 26.28 -12.80
C ASN A 64 -4.93 24.86 -12.39
N ARG A 65 -5.00 23.91 -13.32
CA ARG A 65 -5.38 22.52 -13.05
C ARG A 65 -4.32 21.57 -13.53
N TYR A 66 -4.07 20.54 -12.74
CA TYR A 66 -2.98 19.63 -12.96
C TYR A 66 -3.42 18.17 -12.85
N ASN A 67 -2.87 17.35 -13.73
CA ASN A 67 -2.83 15.90 -13.55
C ASN A 67 -1.46 15.54 -13.00
N VAL A 68 -1.41 14.94 -11.82
CA VAL A 68 -0.15 14.68 -11.12
C VAL A 68 -0.08 13.22 -10.70
N SER A 69 1.04 12.58 -10.99
CA SER A 69 1.38 11.26 -10.46
C SER A 69 2.66 11.32 -9.64
N ALA A 70 2.68 10.58 -8.55
CA ALA A 70 3.81 10.48 -7.65
C ALA A 70 4.08 9.03 -7.27
N SER A 71 5.36 8.72 -7.10
CA SER A 71 5.84 7.45 -6.58
C SER A 71 6.55 7.64 -5.25
N ALA A 72 6.36 6.71 -4.33
CA ALA A 72 7.04 6.68 -3.04
C ALA A 72 7.76 5.34 -2.85
N HIS A 73 9.07 5.39 -2.63
CA HIS A 73 9.86 4.23 -2.25
C HIS A 73 9.80 4.06 -0.74
N VAL A 74 9.27 2.92 -0.28
CA VAL A 74 9.03 2.66 1.14
C VAL A 74 9.75 1.38 1.56
N ARG A 75 10.44 1.44 2.70
CA ARG A 75 11.04 0.29 3.38
C ARG A 75 10.22 -0.08 4.60
N VAL A 76 10.02 -1.38 4.83
CA VAL A 76 9.57 -1.93 6.11
C VAL A 76 10.68 -2.81 6.67
N THR A 77 11.06 -2.57 7.91
CA THR A 77 12.15 -3.29 8.61
C THR A 77 11.61 -3.93 9.88
N LEU A 78 11.89 -5.21 10.09
CA LEU A 78 11.58 -5.94 11.31
C LEU A 78 12.67 -5.74 12.36
N LYS A 79 12.36 -6.06 13.61
CA LYS A 79 13.27 -5.91 14.76
C LYS A 79 14.57 -6.72 14.63
N ASP A 80 14.57 -7.80 13.86
CA ASP A 80 15.75 -8.62 13.59
C ASP A 80 16.63 -8.09 12.44
N GLY A 81 16.24 -6.97 11.81
CA GLY A 81 16.94 -6.35 10.70
C GLY A 81 16.48 -6.82 9.32
N THR A 82 15.60 -7.83 9.23
CA THR A 82 14.98 -8.25 7.96
C THR A 82 14.16 -7.10 7.39
N PHE A 83 14.29 -6.81 6.10
CA PHE A 83 13.53 -5.73 5.47
C PHE A 83 13.03 -6.09 4.08
N HIS A 84 11.96 -5.41 3.69
CA HIS A 84 11.45 -5.39 2.33
C HIS A 84 11.19 -3.94 1.89
N GLU A 85 11.41 -3.69 0.61
CA GLU A 85 11.19 -2.41 -0.04
C GLU A 85 10.26 -2.60 -1.23
N ASP A 86 9.39 -1.63 -1.46
CA ASP A 86 8.56 -1.57 -2.67
C ASP A 86 8.22 -0.10 -2.98
N VAL A 87 7.74 0.14 -4.20
CA VAL A 87 7.35 1.46 -4.69
C VAL A 87 5.83 1.53 -4.76
N GLY A 88 5.24 2.51 -4.09
CA GLY A 88 3.82 2.83 -4.20
C GLY A 88 3.57 3.98 -5.14
N CYS A 89 2.39 3.99 -5.76
CA CYS A 89 2.00 5.04 -6.68
C CYS A 89 0.69 5.71 -6.26
N GLY A 90 0.62 7.02 -6.52
CA GLY A 90 -0.58 7.82 -6.42
C GLY A 90 -0.76 8.61 -7.70
N SER A 91 -2.01 8.83 -8.10
CA SER A 91 -2.36 9.78 -9.14
C SER A 91 -3.57 10.59 -8.71
N VAL A 92 -3.59 11.85 -9.12
CA VAL A 92 -4.73 12.74 -9.00
C VAL A 92 -4.92 13.45 -10.32
N GLU A 93 -6.15 13.52 -10.78
CA GLU A 93 -6.52 14.20 -12.01
C GLU A 93 -7.30 15.47 -11.68
N ASN A 94 -7.14 16.49 -12.51
CA ASN A 94 -7.96 17.70 -12.49
C ASN A 94 -7.90 18.50 -11.16
N MET A 95 -6.72 18.56 -10.52
CA MET A 95 -6.53 19.20 -9.22
C MET A 95 -5.93 20.60 -9.35
N ARG A 96 -6.35 21.55 -8.49
CA ARG A 96 -5.86 22.94 -8.55
C ARG A 96 -4.46 23.18 -7.99
N MET A 97 -3.95 22.29 -7.15
CA MET A 97 -2.63 22.41 -6.50
C MET A 97 -2.01 21.02 -6.31
N LYS A 98 -0.67 20.98 -6.11
CA LYS A 98 0.02 19.79 -5.61
C LYS A 98 -0.59 19.40 -4.27
N SER A 99 -1.27 18.26 -4.22
CA SER A 99 -2.06 17.88 -3.05
C SER A 99 -1.25 16.99 -2.11
N ALA A 100 -1.23 17.31 -0.81
CA ALA A 100 -0.72 16.40 0.22
C ALA A 100 -1.43 15.03 0.19
N ALA A 101 -2.64 14.98 -0.37
CA ALA A 101 -3.38 13.74 -0.61
C ALA A 101 -2.69 12.80 -1.61
N LEU A 102 -2.00 13.33 -2.64
CA LEU A 102 -1.25 12.54 -3.61
C LEU A 102 -0.05 11.85 -2.97
N GLU A 103 0.78 12.62 -2.25
CA GLU A 103 1.94 12.09 -1.55
C GLU A 103 1.50 11.05 -0.49
N LYS A 104 0.41 11.35 0.23
CA LYS A 104 -0.22 10.39 1.16
C LYS A 104 -0.65 9.10 0.46
N ALA A 105 -1.24 9.18 -0.73
CA ALA A 105 -1.69 8.00 -1.48
C ALA A 105 -0.49 7.13 -1.91
N ALA A 106 0.55 7.74 -2.50
CA ALA A 106 1.75 7.03 -2.92
C ALA A 106 2.48 6.35 -1.75
N VAL A 107 2.65 7.06 -0.63
CA VAL A 107 3.28 6.52 0.58
C VAL A 107 2.45 5.37 1.17
N THR A 108 1.13 5.54 1.24
CA THR A 108 0.24 4.48 1.76
C THR A 108 0.32 3.25 0.86
N ASP A 109 0.32 3.42 -0.46
CA ASP A 109 0.46 2.31 -1.39
C ASP A 109 1.81 1.59 -1.23
N GLY A 110 2.90 2.35 -1.09
CA GLY A 110 4.24 1.81 -0.91
C GLY A 110 4.36 0.99 0.37
N LEU A 111 3.79 1.49 1.48
CA LEU A 111 3.71 0.75 2.73
C LEU A 111 2.96 -0.58 2.58
N LYS A 112 1.77 -0.56 1.95
CA LYS A 112 0.99 -1.79 1.74
C LYS A 112 1.75 -2.81 0.89
N ARG A 113 2.44 -2.33 -0.15
CA ARG A 113 3.22 -3.15 -1.08
C ARG A 113 4.48 -3.73 -0.44
N ALA A 114 5.15 -3.00 0.44
CA ALA A 114 6.26 -3.52 1.22
C ALA A 114 5.78 -4.55 2.26
N LEU A 115 4.67 -4.30 2.96
CA LEU A 115 4.12 -5.22 3.97
C LEU A 115 3.69 -6.58 3.39
N ARG A 116 3.08 -6.62 2.21
CA ARG A 116 2.66 -7.90 1.60
C ARG A 116 3.82 -8.86 1.36
N LEU A 117 5.06 -8.38 1.18
CA LEU A 117 6.20 -9.23 0.89
C LEU A 117 6.54 -10.16 2.07
N PHE A 118 6.11 -9.83 3.28
CA PHE A 118 6.27 -10.68 4.45
C PHE A 118 5.28 -11.84 4.52
N GLY A 119 4.11 -11.81 3.87
CA GLY A 119 3.18 -12.94 3.93
C GLY A 119 1.76 -12.71 3.42
N ARG A 120 1.00 -13.81 3.32
CA ARG A 120 -0.38 -13.86 2.84
C ARG A 120 -1.31 -12.98 3.67
N VAL A 121 -1.17 -13.00 5.00
CA VAL A 121 -2.02 -12.23 5.93
C VAL A 121 -1.78 -10.73 5.82
N LEU A 122 -0.62 -10.30 5.32
CA LEU A 122 -0.28 -8.89 5.11
C LEU A 122 -0.64 -8.42 3.69
N GLY A 123 -1.60 -9.08 3.05
CA GLY A 123 -2.17 -8.66 1.77
C GLY A 123 -1.64 -9.40 0.55
N ASN A 124 -0.68 -10.34 0.69
CA ASN A 124 -0.22 -11.12 -0.46
C ASN A 124 -1.28 -12.09 -1.00
N CYS A 125 -2.24 -12.52 -0.16
CA CYS A 125 -3.36 -13.35 -0.62
C CYS A 125 -4.22 -12.68 -1.69
N LEU A 126 -4.23 -11.34 -1.77
CA LEU A 126 -5.01 -10.60 -2.78
C LEU A 126 -4.48 -10.77 -4.22
N TYR A 127 -3.27 -11.31 -4.38
CA TYR A 127 -2.67 -11.59 -5.69
C TYR A 127 -2.99 -13.00 -6.20
N ASP A 128 -3.64 -13.82 -5.36
CA ASP A 128 -4.03 -15.19 -5.67
C ASP A 128 -5.46 -15.19 -6.24
N GLN A 129 -5.58 -15.45 -7.55
CA GLN A 129 -6.88 -15.46 -8.24
C GLN A 129 -7.80 -16.58 -7.74
N ALA A 130 -7.26 -17.68 -7.21
CA ALA A 130 -8.07 -18.73 -6.61
C ALA A 130 -8.63 -18.31 -5.25
N PHE A 131 -7.90 -17.47 -4.51
CA PHE A 131 -8.36 -16.90 -3.25
C PHE A 131 -9.47 -15.86 -3.42
N LEU A 132 -9.49 -15.13 -4.56
CA LEU A 132 -10.49 -14.12 -4.86
C LEU A 132 -11.79 -14.67 -5.50
N ARG A 133 -11.82 -15.96 -5.86
CA ARG A 133 -13.00 -16.66 -6.39
C ARG A 133 -13.83 -17.23 -5.26
#